data_AF-A0A8X8VZF0-F1
#
_entry.id   AF-A0A8X8VZF0-F1
#
_cell.length_a   1.000
_cell.length_b   1.000
_cell.length_c   1.000
_cell.angle_alpha   90.00
_cell.angle_beta   90.00
_cell.angle_gamma   90.00
#
_symmetry.space_group_name_H-M   'P 1'
#
loop_
_entity.id
_entity.type
_entity.pdbx_description
1 polymer ?
#
loop_
_entity_poly.entity_id
_entity_poly.type
_entity_poly.pdbx_seq_one_letter_code
_entity_poly.pdbx_strand_id
1 'polypeptide(L)'
;MDDQPVGNVHSNPHLTGDPSKVKGPDSDGSFSIPVRALNITWGNDSRYWELVKLCETEIKLAGFEEGAELQQVNWLQVTGKFELVTFNIEPKLYKVYCMMKFNEDSFGWSHAPIKFKVKLEGGSESEVKVNLQKYREKPMMWHKVYAGEFNVVGDGSSMTAEVGMFEVETDWWKGGAILGGVRIEPDL
;
A
#
# COMPACT_ATOMS: atom_id res chain seq x y z
N MET A 1 30.38 40.05 9.28
CA MET A 1 29.24 39.21 9.68
C MET A 1 28.65 38.75 8.36
N ASP A 2 29.15 37.63 7.86
CA ASP A 2 28.69 37.06 6.59
C ASP A 2 27.73 35.93 6.93
N ASP A 3 26.43 36.22 6.86
CA ASP A 3 25.40 35.18 6.87
C ASP A 3 25.46 34.45 5.54
N GLN A 4 26.12 33.29 5.55
CA GLN A 4 25.97 32.28 4.51
C GLN A 4 24.53 31.76 4.54
N PRO A 5 23.83 31.65 3.39
CA PRO A 5 22.50 31.05 3.37
C PRO A 5 22.61 29.59 3.81
N VAL A 6 21.82 29.23 4.83
CA VAL A 6 21.68 27.86 5.31
C VAL A 6 21.34 26.96 4.12
N GLY A 7 22.26 26.07 3.76
CA GLY A 7 22.11 25.14 2.66
C GLY A 7 20.76 24.42 2.77
N ASN A 8 19.99 24.50 1.69
CA ASN A 8 18.72 23.82 1.55
C ASN A 8 18.99 22.31 1.73
N VAL A 9 18.58 21.74 2.87
CA VAL A 9 18.65 20.30 3.08
C VAL A 9 17.66 19.70 2.09
N HIS A 10 18.15 19.16 0.98
CA HIS A 10 17.31 18.44 0.04
C HIS A 10 16.74 17.21 0.77
N SER A 11 15.53 17.35 1.31
CA SER A 11 14.80 16.25 1.94
C SER A 11 14.52 15.21 0.88
N ASN A 12 14.82 13.94 1.18
CA ASN A 12 14.51 12.81 0.30
C ASN A 12 13.03 12.85 -0.08
N PRO A 13 12.68 13.00 -1.37
CA PRO A 13 11.28 13.11 -1.78
C PRO A 13 10.54 11.77 -1.68
N HIS A 14 11.24 10.65 -1.55
CA HIS A 14 10.65 9.34 -1.38
C HIS A 14 10.35 9.07 0.10
N LEU A 15 9.16 8.56 0.39
CA LEU A 15 8.83 8.03 1.71
C LEU A 15 9.49 6.66 1.84
N THR A 16 10.33 6.49 2.87
CA THR A 16 10.84 5.19 3.30
C THR A 16 9.93 4.64 4.39
N GLY A 17 9.41 3.43 4.18
CA GLY A 17 8.53 2.77 5.14
C GLY A 17 9.26 2.32 6.39
N ASP A 18 8.58 2.34 7.53
CA ASP A 18 9.02 1.82 8.82
C ASP A 18 8.39 0.43 9.06
N PRO A 19 9.13 -0.69 8.88
CA PRO A 19 8.61 -2.03 9.07
C PRO A 19 8.10 -2.30 10.49
N SER A 20 8.55 -1.54 11.51
CA SER A 20 8.06 -1.69 12.89
C SER A 20 6.58 -1.32 13.06
N LYS A 21 5.98 -0.68 12.03
CA LYS A 21 4.55 -0.34 12.00
C LYS A 21 3.67 -1.48 11.52
N VAL A 22 4.24 -2.57 11.00
CA VAL A 22 3.47 -3.76 10.62
C VAL A 22 2.84 -4.37 11.88
N LYS A 23 1.54 -4.65 11.83
CA LYS A 23 0.78 -5.27 12.92
C LYS A 23 0.34 -6.68 12.50
N GLY A 24 0.33 -7.59 13.45
CA GLY A 24 -0.16 -8.97 13.27
C GLY A 24 0.90 -10.03 13.57
N PRO A 25 0.54 -11.32 13.45
CA PRO A 25 -0.80 -11.79 13.12
C PRO A 25 -1.82 -11.43 14.22
N ASP A 26 -3.04 -11.06 13.83
CA ASP A 26 -4.17 -10.96 14.76
C ASP A 26 -4.76 -12.35 15.08
N SER A 27 -5.88 -12.41 15.80
CA SER A 27 -6.52 -13.67 16.19
C SER A 27 -6.94 -14.54 15.01
N ASP A 28 -7.17 -13.95 13.84
CA ASP A 28 -7.56 -14.66 12.62
C ASP A 28 -6.32 -15.07 11.80
N GLY A 29 -5.13 -14.63 12.22
CA GLY A 29 -3.88 -14.85 11.50
C GLY A 29 -3.60 -13.80 10.43
N SER A 30 -4.26 -12.64 10.48
CA SER A 30 -4.14 -11.57 9.48
C SER A 30 -3.11 -10.52 9.88
N PHE A 31 -2.54 -9.85 8.88
CA PHE A 31 -1.56 -8.77 9.05
C PHE A 31 -2.09 -7.46 8.48
N SER A 32 -1.72 -6.36 9.14
CA SER A 32 -2.02 -4.99 8.72
C SER A 32 -0.72 -4.22 8.52
N ILE A 33 -0.49 -3.78 7.28
CA ILE A 33 0.66 -2.98 6.89
C ILE A 33 0.15 -1.57 6.61
N PRO A 34 0.23 -0.64 7.59
CA PRO A 34 -0.21 0.73 7.38
C PRO A 34 0.66 1.41 6.33
N VAL A 35 0.15 2.49 5.74
CA VAL A 35 0.90 3.25 4.73
C VAL A 35 2.29 3.71 5.20
N ARG A 36 2.47 3.92 6.51
CA ARG A 36 3.76 4.24 7.15
C ARG A 36 4.80 3.12 7.07
N ALA A 37 4.39 1.88 6.83
CA ALA A 37 5.29 0.75 6.61
C ALA A 37 5.65 0.54 5.14
N LEU A 38 5.11 1.37 4.22
CA LEU A 38 5.32 1.25 2.79
C LEU A 38 6.32 2.31 2.30
N ASN A 39 7.12 1.91 1.32
CA ASN A 39 7.92 2.83 0.52
C ASN A 39 7.05 3.44 -0.58
N ILE A 40 7.02 4.77 -0.68
CA ILE A 40 6.23 5.49 -1.68
C ILE A 40 7.14 6.42 -2.46
N THR A 41 7.20 6.22 -3.77
CA THR A 41 7.94 7.11 -4.66
C THR A 41 7.28 8.49 -4.66
N TRP A 42 8.04 9.55 -4.39
CA TRP A 42 7.55 10.91 -4.15
C TRP A 42 6.68 11.08 -2.90
N GLY A 43 6.64 10.09 -2.00
CA GLY A 43 5.74 10.07 -0.84
C GLY A 43 5.97 11.16 0.22
N ASN A 44 7.15 11.79 0.25
CA ASN A 44 7.45 12.93 1.14
C ASN A 44 7.27 14.29 0.46
N ASP A 45 6.83 14.30 -0.80
CA ASP A 45 6.63 15.51 -1.58
C ASP A 45 5.13 15.79 -1.70
N SER A 46 4.67 16.83 -0.99
CA SER A 46 3.26 17.20 -0.89
C SER A 46 2.62 17.61 -2.21
N ARG A 47 3.41 17.82 -3.27
CA ARG A 47 2.88 18.03 -4.63
C ARG A 47 2.29 16.77 -5.24
N TYR A 48 2.71 15.60 -4.74
CA TYR A 48 2.37 14.29 -5.29
C TYR A 48 1.62 13.42 -4.27
N TRP A 49 2.01 13.46 -3.00
CA TRP A 49 1.39 12.67 -1.93
C TRP A 49 1.23 13.48 -0.65
N GLU A 50 0.12 13.30 0.03
CA GLU A 50 -0.11 13.88 1.35
C GLU A 50 -0.50 12.78 2.34
N LEU A 51 0.13 12.76 3.52
CA LEU A 51 -0.26 11.85 4.59
C LEU A 51 -1.41 12.47 5.39
N VAL A 52 -2.52 11.76 5.44
CA VAL A 52 -3.77 12.23 6.02
C VAL A 52 -4.17 11.36 7.21
N LYS A 53 -4.70 11.99 8.26
CA LYS A 53 -5.32 11.28 9.38
C LYS A 53 -6.76 10.93 9.01
N LEU A 54 -7.16 9.69 9.27
CA LEU A 54 -8.51 9.22 8.99
C LEU A 54 -9.44 9.52 10.17
N CYS A 55 -10.70 9.88 9.90
CA CYS A 55 -11.68 10.06 10.96
C CYS A 55 -12.12 8.70 11.54
N GLU A 56 -12.76 8.67 12.71
CA GLU A 56 -13.16 7.41 13.37
C GLU A 56 -13.96 6.45 12.47
N THR A 57 -14.85 6.99 11.63
CA THR A 57 -15.64 6.21 10.69
C THR A 57 -14.76 5.59 9.60
N GLU A 58 -13.79 6.33 9.09
CA GLU A 58 -12.85 5.84 8.09
C GLU A 58 -11.87 4.82 8.67
N ILE A 59 -11.40 5.02 9.91
CA ILE A 59 -10.57 4.05 10.62
C ILE A 59 -11.29 2.71 10.73
N LYS A 60 -12.60 2.71 11.07
CA LYS A 60 -13.42 1.49 11.15
C LYS A 60 -13.57 0.77 9.81
N LEU A 61 -13.64 1.52 8.71
CA LEU A 61 -13.85 0.97 7.36
C LEU A 61 -12.54 0.52 6.68
N ALA A 62 -11.48 1.31 6.82
CA ALA A 62 -10.17 1.04 6.22
C ALA A 62 -9.33 0.09 7.08
N GLY A 63 -9.51 0.16 8.41
CA GLY A 63 -8.69 -0.54 9.38
C GLY A 63 -7.32 0.09 9.62
N PHE A 64 -7.15 1.39 9.31
CA PHE A 64 -5.89 2.13 9.46
C PHE A 64 -6.15 3.52 10.06
N GLU A 65 -5.19 4.06 10.81
CA GLU A 65 -5.29 5.39 11.46
C GLU A 65 -4.94 6.54 10.52
N GLU A 66 -4.06 6.28 9.55
CA GLU A 66 -3.59 7.23 8.55
C GLU A 66 -3.74 6.63 7.15
N GLY A 67 -3.79 7.48 6.13
CA GLY A 67 -3.65 7.11 4.72
C GLY A 67 -2.66 8.03 4.00
N ALA A 68 -2.30 7.66 2.78
CA ALA A 68 -1.61 8.54 1.84
C ALA A 68 -2.56 8.89 0.71
N GLU A 69 -2.92 10.18 0.62
CA GLU A 69 -3.68 10.74 -0.47
C GLU A 69 -2.76 11.07 -1.64
N LEU A 70 -3.06 10.49 -2.80
CA LEU A 70 -2.38 10.77 -4.05
C LEU A 70 -2.93 12.05 -4.65
N GLN A 71 -2.16 13.12 -4.60
CA GLN A 71 -2.51 14.39 -5.25
C GLN A 71 -2.50 14.20 -6.76
N GLN A 72 -1.36 13.78 -7.31
CA GLN A 72 -1.20 13.42 -8.71
C GLN A 72 0.15 12.75 -8.97
N VAL A 73 0.24 11.74 -9.84
CA VAL A 73 1.50 11.21 -10.40
C VAL A 73 1.28 10.61 -11.78
N ASN A 74 2.31 10.62 -12.63
CA ASN A 74 2.38 9.70 -13.78
C ASN A 74 3.17 8.42 -13.45
N TRP A 75 4.17 8.50 -12.58
CA TRP A 75 4.90 7.34 -12.04
C TRP A 75 4.32 6.90 -10.69
N LEU A 76 3.47 5.88 -10.68
CA LEU A 76 2.93 5.28 -9.46
C LEU A 76 3.76 4.07 -9.05
N GLN A 77 4.47 4.16 -7.92
CA GLN A 77 5.21 3.04 -7.34
C GLN A 77 5.14 3.08 -5.81
N VAL A 78 4.44 2.11 -5.25
CA VAL A 78 4.37 1.82 -3.81
C VAL A 78 4.86 0.40 -3.58
N THR A 79 5.76 0.20 -2.63
CA THR A 79 6.34 -1.12 -2.33
C THR A 79 6.48 -1.34 -0.84
N GLY A 80 6.58 -2.58 -0.40
CA GLY A 80 6.84 -2.93 0.99
C GLY A 80 7.61 -4.24 1.05
N LYS A 81 8.49 -4.34 2.04
CA LYS A 81 9.22 -5.56 2.38
C LYS A 81 9.26 -5.68 3.89
N PHE A 82 8.72 -6.75 4.43
CA PHE A 82 8.57 -6.92 5.87
C PHE A 82 8.60 -8.39 6.27
N GLU A 83 9.06 -8.66 7.48
CA GLU A 83 9.05 -9.99 8.08
C GLU A 83 7.66 -10.28 8.66
N LEU A 84 7.07 -11.41 8.26
CA LEU A 84 5.82 -11.94 8.80
C LEU A 84 6.13 -13.03 9.81
N VAL A 85 5.62 -12.86 11.02
CA VAL A 85 5.73 -13.86 12.10
C VAL A 85 4.74 -14.99 11.83
N THR A 86 5.21 -16.07 11.22
CA THR A 86 4.37 -17.21 10.76
C THR A 86 4.41 -18.44 11.68
N PHE A 87 5.08 -18.36 12.84
CA PHE A 87 5.32 -19.49 13.74
C PHE A 87 4.08 -20.28 14.20
N ASN A 88 2.94 -19.62 14.38
CA ASN A 88 1.69 -20.24 14.83
C ASN A 88 0.60 -20.23 13.74
N ILE A 89 1.00 -20.10 12.47
CA ILE A 89 0.08 -20.02 11.34
C ILE A 89 0.06 -21.36 10.62
N GLU A 90 -1.12 -21.98 10.53
CA GLU A 90 -1.32 -23.19 9.75
C GLU A 90 -1.03 -22.92 8.26
N PRO A 91 -0.42 -23.88 7.54
CA PRO A 91 -0.20 -23.73 6.11
C PRO A 91 -1.52 -23.51 5.36
N LYS A 92 -1.66 -22.34 4.71
CA LYS A 92 -2.85 -21.96 3.97
C LYS A 92 -2.56 -20.88 2.94
N LEU A 93 -3.49 -20.69 2.02
CA LEU A 93 -3.46 -19.58 1.07
C LEU A 93 -3.76 -18.29 1.81
N TYR A 94 -3.01 -17.23 1.49
CA TYR A 94 -3.21 -15.90 1.99
C TYR A 94 -3.48 -14.95 0.83
N LYS A 95 -4.53 -14.14 0.95
CA LYS A 95 -4.89 -13.09 -0.01
C LYS A 95 -4.41 -11.73 0.48
N VAL A 96 -3.89 -10.95 -0.45
CA VAL A 96 -3.37 -9.60 -0.21
C VAL A 96 -4.33 -8.59 -0.80
N TYR A 97 -4.62 -7.55 -0.04
CA TYR A 97 -5.53 -6.48 -0.44
C TYR A 97 -4.95 -5.10 -0.15
N CYS A 98 -5.10 -4.18 -1.08
CA CYS A 98 -4.90 -2.74 -0.83
C CYS A 98 -6.23 -2.11 -0.41
N MET A 99 -6.25 -1.44 0.74
CA MET A 99 -7.40 -0.67 1.18
C MET A 99 -7.31 0.72 0.56
N MET A 100 -8.25 1.03 -0.35
CA MET A 100 -8.23 2.26 -1.13
C MET A 100 -9.58 2.96 -1.13
N LYS A 101 -9.57 4.29 -1.10
CA LYS A 101 -10.74 5.15 -1.30
C LYS A 101 -10.47 6.07 -2.48
N PHE A 102 -11.47 6.34 -3.30
CA PHE A 102 -11.36 7.26 -4.44
C PHE A 102 -12.25 8.48 -4.19
N ASN A 103 -11.68 9.67 -4.26
CA ASN A 103 -12.43 10.92 -4.13
C ASN A 103 -13.34 11.11 -5.35
N GLU A 104 -14.35 11.98 -5.21
CA GLU A 104 -15.29 12.30 -6.30
C GLU A 104 -14.55 12.84 -7.55
N ASP A 105 -13.51 13.64 -7.32
CA ASP A 105 -12.66 14.26 -8.33
C ASP A 105 -11.44 13.42 -8.72
N SER A 106 -11.33 12.19 -8.22
CA SER A 106 -10.29 11.25 -8.64
C SER A 106 -10.24 11.10 -10.16
N PHE A 107 -9.06 10.95 -10.75
CA PHE A 107 -8.91 10.95 -12.21
C PHE A 107 -7.76 10.04 -12.67
N GLY A 108 -7.77 9.72 -13.97
CA GLY A 108 -6.69 9.00 -14.64
C GLY A 108 -6.64 7.49 -14.44
N TRP A 109 -7.59 6.91 -13.70
CA TRP A 109 -7.62 5.48 -13.36
C TRP A 109 -8.17 4.54 -14.45
N SER A 110 -8.68 5.09 -15.57
CA SER A 110 -9.25 4.30 -16.68
C SER A 110 -8.26 3.94 -17.78
N HIS A 111 -7.10 4.60 -17.83
CA HIS A 111 -6.18 4.51 -18.98
C HIS A 111 -5.36 3.21 -18.99
N ALA A 112 -4.77 2.85 -17.85
CA ALA A 112 -3.94 1.67 -17.70
C ALA A 112 -4.31 0.90 -16.42
N PRO A 113 -4.26 -0.43 -16.43
CA PRO A 113 -4.44 -1.22 -15.23
C PRO A 113 -3.25 -1.02 -14.28
N ILE A 114 -3.53 -1.03 -12.98
CA ILE A 114 -2.51 -1.03 -11.95
C ILE A 114 -2.01 -2.47 -11.76
N LYS A 115 -0.70 -2.65 -11.83
CA LYS A 115 -0.03 -3.94 -11.61
C LYS A 115 0.29 -4.09 -10.13
N PHE A 116 -0.22 -5.14 -9.51
CA PHE A 116 0.14 -5.55 -8.17
C PHE A 116 1.04 -6.78 -8.23
N LYS A 117 2.05 -6.82 -7.36
CA LYS A 117 2.96 -7.96 -7.19
C LYS A 117 3.06 -8.30 -5.72
N VAL A 118 2.96 -9.58 -5.40
CA VAL A 118 3.16 -10.07 -4.04
C VAL A 118 4.01 -11.32 -4.05
N LYS A 119 4.87 -11.45 -3.06
CA LYS A 119 5.81 -12.57 -2.95
C LYS A 119 6.03 -12.90 -1.49
N LEU A 120 6.09 -14.19 -1.18
CA LEU A 120 6.57 -14.69 0.11
C LEU A 120 7.89 -15.44 -0.09
N GLU A 121 8.85 -15.22 0.79
CA GLU A 121 10.09 -15.98 0.85
C GLU A 121 9.81 -17.48 0.98
N GLY A 122 10.51 -18.31 0.19
CA GLY A 122 10.28 -19.76 0.15
C GLY A 122 8.92 -20.19 -0.42
N GLY A 123 8.01 -19.24 -0.68
CA GLY A 123 6.66 -19.46 -1.18
C GLY A 123 6.46 -19.05 -2.64
N SER A 124 5.20 -18.86 -3.00
CA SER A 124 4.78 -18.45 -4.35
C SER A 124 4.82 -16.92 -4.52
N GLU A 125 5.02 -16.49 -5.76
CA GLU A 125 4.81 -15.10 -6.21
C GLU A 125 3.53 -15.05 -7.06
N SER A 126 2.77 -13.96 -6.95
CA SER A 126 1.69 -13.65 -7.88
C SER A 126 1.74 -12.21 -8.37
N GLU A 127 1.28 -12.02 -9.60
CA GLU A 127 1.09 -10.73 -10.24
C GLU A 127 -0.36 -10.63 -10.73
N VAL A 128 -1.03 -9.53 -10.42
CA VAL A 128 -2.37 -9.23 -10.95
C VAL A 128 -2.42 -7.82 -11.52
N LYS A 129 -3.20 -7.63 -12.59
CA LYS A 129 -3.44 -6.32 -13.19
C LYS A 129 -4.90 -5.95 -13.00
N VAL A 130 -5.17 -4.84 -12.34
CA VAL A 130 -6.53 -4.41 -11.98
C VAL A 130 -6.81 -3.05 -12.57
N ASN A 131 -7.89 -2.94 -13.35
CA ASN A 131 -8.43 -1.63 -13.74
C ASN A 131 -9.19 -1.04 -12.53
N LEU A 132 -8.66 0.05 -11.97
CA LEU A 132 -9.23 0.67 -10.77
C LEU A 132 -10.39 1.63 -11.07
N GLN A 133 -10.68 1.93 -12.35
CA GLN A 133 -11.81 2.78 -12.75
C GLN A 133 -13.14 2.31 -12.16
N LYS A 134 -13.37 0.99 -12.07
CA LYS A 134 -14.62 0.42 -11.53
C LYS A 134 -14.91 0.85 -10.08
N TYR A 135 -13.88 1.14 -9.28
CA TYR A 135 -14.06 1.58 -7.90
C TYR A 135 -14.51 3.04 -7.80
N ARG A 136 -14.35 3.83 -8.87
CA ARG A 136 -14.86 5.21 -8.96
C ARG A 136 -16.37 5.28 -9.21
N GLU A 137 -17.02 4.18 -9.58
CA GLU A 137 -18.49 4.12 -9.68
C GLU A 137 -19.16 4.24 -8.30
N LYS A 138 -18.40 3.96 -7.23
CA LYS A 138 -18.79 4.16 -5.83
C LYS A 138 -17.70 5.01 -5.13
N PRO A 139 -17.60 6.31 -5.47
CA PRO A 139 -16.59 7.17 -4.89
C PRO A 139 -16.87 7.39 -3.40
N MET A 140 -15.89 7.93 -2.68
CA MET A 140 -15.95 8.24 -1.25
C MET A 140 -16.15 7.02 -0.33
N MET A 141 -16.13 5.80 -0.88
CA MET A 141 -16.19 4.55 -0.14
C MET A 141 -14.81 3.88 -0.10
N TRP A 142 -14.51 3.20 1.00
CA TRP A 142 -13.34 2.34 1.10
C TRP A 142 -13.60 1.02 0.36
N HIS A 143 -12.62 0.63 -0.45
CA HIS A 143 -12.62 -0.57 -1.27
C HIS A 143 -11.47 -1.46 -0.85
N LYS A 144 -11.76 -2.76 -0.80
CA LYS A 144 -10.77 -3.82 -0.62
C LYS A 144 -10.34 -4.31 -2.00
N VAL A 145 -9.23 -3.78 -2.50
CA VAL A 145 -8.71 -4.09 -3.84
C VAL A 145 -7.80 -5.30 -3.76
N TYR A 146 -8.15 -6.40 -4.43
CA TYR A 146 -7.31 -7.59 -4.47
C TYR A 146 -5.98 -7.32 -5.20
N ALA A 147 -4.88 -7.66 -4.55
CA ALA A 147 -3.51 -7.37 -4.97
C ALA A 147 -2.70 -8.65 -5.25
N GLY A 148 -3.28 -9.83 -5.06
CA GLY A 148 -2.64 -11.13 -5.28
C GLY A 148 -2.76 -12.04 -4.07
N GLU A 149 -2.05 -13.15 -4.13
CA GLU A 149 -2.05 -14.18 -3.09
C GLU A 149 -0.73 -14.95 -3.06
N PHE A 150 -0.46 -15.59 -1.92
CA PHE A 150 0.66 -16.52 -1.77
C PHE A 150 0.33 -17.59 -0.73
N ASN A 151 0.98 -18.75 -0.84
CA ASN A 151 0.87 -19.80 0.17
C ASN A 151 1.86 -19.54 1.30
N VAL A 152 1.36 -19.56 2.54
CA VAL A 152 2.22 -19.60 3.73
C VAL A 152 2.47 -21.06 4.05
N VAL A 153 3.75 -21.45 4.09
CA VAL A 153 4.18 -22.77 4.53
C VAL A 153 4.61 -22.64 5.99
N GLY A 154 3.74 -23.02 6.92
CA GLY A 154 3.98 -22.90 8.37
C GLY A 154 5.12 -23.81 8.86
N ASP A 155 6.35 -23.44 8.55
CA ASP A 155 7.58 -24.18 8.91
C ASP A 155 8.14 -23.76 10.27
N GLY A 156 7.43 -22.91 11.00
CA GLY A 156 7.87 -22.41 12.30
C GLY A 156 9.01 -21.40 12.21
N SER A 157 9.13 -20.66 11.10
CA SER A 157 10.03 -19.51 10.96
C SER A 157 9.26 -18.21 10.66
N SER A 158 9.93 -17.07 10.70
CA SER A 158 9.46 -15.81 10.13
C SER A 158 9.79 -15.78 8.63
N MET A 159 8.85 -15.33 7.80
CA MET A 159 9.04 -15.25 6.36
C MET A 159 9.01 -13.82 5.86
N THR A 160 9.91 -13.47 4.93
CA THR A 160 9.89 -12.15 4.32
C THR A 160 8.79 -12.07 3.26
N ALA A 161 7.86 -11.13 3.41
CA ALA A 161 6.86 -10.80 2.41
C ALA A 161 7.22 -9.51 1.69
N GLU A 162 7.00 -9.50 0.38
CA GLU A 162 7.15 -8.33 -0.49
C GLU A 162 5.81 -8.04 -1.17
N VAL A 163 5.44 -6.76 -1.19
CA VAL A 163 4.22 -6.27 -1.85
C VAL A 163 4.55 -5.06 -2.71
N GLY A 164 3.84 -4.89 -3.82
CA GLY A 164 4.03 -3.75 -4.70
C GLY A 164 2.79 -3.40 -5.51
N MET A 165 2.63 -2.11 -5.76
CA MET A 165 1.59 -1.49 -6.60
C MET A 165 2.27 -0.55 -7.59
N PHE A 166 2.07 -0.81 -8.89
CA PHE A 166 2.82 -0.18 -9.97
C PHE A 166 1.92 0.28 -11.11
N GLU A 167 2.15 1.50 -11.56
CA GLU A 167 1.87 1.96 -12.91
C GLU A 167 2.98 2.95 -13.27
N VAL A 168 4.01 2.42 -13.95
CA VAL A 168 5.26 3.11 -14.26
C VAL A 168 5.61 3.02 -15.74
N GLU A 169 4.71 2.44 -16.52
CA GLU A 169 4.93 2.11 -17.93
C GLU A 169 4.27 3.16 -18.85
N THR A 170 3.35 3.97 -18.32
CA THR A 170 2.70 5.06 -19.04
C THR A 170 3.05 6.42 -18.44
N ASP A 171 3.02 7.46 -19.28
CA ASP A 171 3.15 8.85 -18.82
C ASP A 171 1.80 9.44 -18.34
N TRP A 172 0.82 8.59 -18.05
CA TRP A 172 -0.55 9.02 -17.77
C TRP A 172 -0.73 9.46 -16.31
N TRP A 173 -1.11 10.72 -16.13
CA TRP A 173 -1.36 11.29 -14.80
C TRP A 173 -2.64 10.76 -14.17
N LYS A 174 -2.57 10.44 -12.88
CA LYS A 174 -3.68 9.98 -12.05
C LYS A 174 -3.59 10.55 -10.64
N GLY A 175 -4.73 10.72 -9.98
CA GLY A 175 -4.81 11.36 -8.66
C GLY A 175 -6.16 11.18 -7.98
N GLY A 176 -6.28 11.77 -6.79
CA GLY A 176 -7.48 11.80 -5.95
C GLY A 176 -7.85 10.45 -5.33
N ALA A 177 -6.88 9.59 -5.04
CA ALA A 177 -7.13 8.33 -4.31
C ALA A 177 -6.33 8.29 -3.01
N ILE A 178 -6.91 7.69 -1.97
CA ILE A 178 -6.30 7.50 -0.67
C ILE A 178 -5.96 6.03 -0.50
N LEU A 179 -4.70 5.72 -0.19
CA LEU A 179 -4.23 4.40 0.21
C LEU A 179 -4.12 4.35 1.74
N GLY A 180 -4.92 3.51 2.40
CA GLY A 180 -4.82 3.30 3.85
C GLY A 180 -3.66 2.37 4.22
N GLY A 181 -3.46 1.32 3.43
CA GLY A 181 -2.44 0.31 3.67
C GLY A 181 -2.76 -1.01 2.97
N VAL A 182 -2.04 -2.05 3.36
CA VAL A 182 -2.19 -3.42 2.85
C VAL A 182 -2.69 -4.35 3.96
N ARG A 183 -3.64 -5.21 3.61
CA ARG A 183 -4.15 -6.30 4.46
C ARG A 183 -3.71 -7.62 3.85
N ILE A 184 -3.14 -8.49 4.66
CA ILE A 184 -2.79 -9.86 4.29
C ILE A 184 -3.63 -10.77 5.17
N GLU A 185 -4.50 -11.55 4.56
CA GLU A 185 -5.53 -12.30 5.28
C GLU A 185 -5.56 -13.75 4.80
N PRO A 186 -5.86 -14.71 5.68
CA PRO A 186 -6.12 -16.08 5.26
C PRO A 186 -7.25 -16.14 4.24
N ASP A 187 -7.14 -17.02 3.26
CA ASP A 187 -8.31 -17.45 2.50
C ASP A 187 -9.19 -18.36 3.37
N LEU A 188 -10.48 -18.04 3.44
CA LEU A 188 -11.47 -18.76 4.26
C LEU A 188 -12.11 -19.93 3.50
#